data_AF-A0A9D7S7D6-F1
#
_entry.id   AF-A0A9D7S7D6-F1
#
_cell.length_a   1.000
_cell.length_b   1.000
_cell.length_c   1.000
_cell.angle_alpha   90.00
_cell.angle_beta   90.00
_cell.angle_gamma   90.00
#
_symmetry.space_group_name_H-M   'P 1'
#
loop_
_entity.id
_entity.type
_entity.pdbx_description
1 polymer ?
#
loop_
_entity_poly.entity_id
_entity_poly.type
_entity_poly.pdbx_seq_one_letter_code
_entity_poly.pdbx_strand_id
1 'polypeptide(L)' 'MLFSKKIPTITSTWKIFDLDENEILEGTTDLKHPEIPLQKLQPGTYKLEFETGDQRCY' A
#
# COMPACT_ATOMS: atom_id res chain seq x y z
N MET A 1 -30.43 -7.04 -17.04
CA MET A 1 -29.11 -7.38 -16.47
C MET A 1 -28.66 -6.20 -15.63
N LEU A 2 -28.61 -6.35 -14.30
CA LEU A 2 -28.12 -5.31 -13.41
C LEU A 2 -26.60 -5.31 -13.51
N PHE A 3 -26.01 -4.36 -14.24
CA PHE A 3 -24.57 -4.16 -14.21
C PHE A 3 -24.22 -3.61 -12.83
N SER A 4 -23.83 -4.48 -11.91
CA SER A 4 -23.19 -4.09 -10.67
C SER A 4 -21.99 -3.22 -11.04
N LYS A 5 -22.11 -1.90 -10.90
CA LYS A 5 -21.02 -0.95 -11.05
C LYS A 5 -19.91 -1.40 -10.12
N LYS A 6 -18.91 -2.09 -10.67
CA LYS A 6 -17.68 -2.45 -9.97
C LYS A 6 -17.00 -1.12 -9.67
N ILE A 7 -17.19 -0.62 -8.45
CA ILE A 7 -16.49 0.58 -8.00
C ILE A 7 -15.00 0.24 -8.11
N PRO A 8 -14.20 1.00 -8.87
CA PRO A 8 -12.77 0.74 -8.94
C PRO A 8 -12.22 0.88 -7.52
N THR A 9 -11.71 -0.22 -6.98
CA THR A 9 -10.97 -0.20 -5.74
C THR A 9 -9.63 0.45 -6.06
N ILE A 10 -9.45 1.69 -5.63
CA ILE A 10 -8.18 2.39 -5.84
C ILE A 10 -7.23 1.86 -4.78
N THR A 11 -6.23 1.09 -5.20
CA THR A 11 -5.24 0.49 -4.31
C THR A 11 -3.91 1.23 -4.45
N SER A 12 -3.21 1.42 -3.33
CA SER A 12 -1.82 1.88 -3.32
C SER A 12 -0.91 0.74 -2.89
N THR A 13 0.22 0.59 -3.57
CA THR A 13 1.31 -0.24 -3.07
C THR A 13 2.08 0.54 -2.03
N TRP A 14 2.57 -0.13 -1.00
CA TRP A 14 3.43 0.44 0.02
C TRP A 14 4.61 -0.50 0.29
N LYS A 15 5.75 0.08 0.62
CA LYS A 15 7.00 -0.63 0.93
C LYS A 15 7.67 -0.01 2.15
N ILE A 16 8.24 -0.85 3.00
CA ILE A 16 8.97 -0.45 4.20
C ILE A 16 10.41 -0.90 4.04
N PHE A 17 11.32 0.05 4.22
CA PHE A 17 12.76 -0.16 4.18
C PHE A 17 13.37 0.11 5.55
N ASP A 18 14.45 -0.59 5.88
CA ASP A 18 15.31 -0.23 7.01
C ASP A 18 16.22 0.97 6.68
N LEU A 19 17.08 1.34 7.62
CA LEU A 19 18.03 2.44 7.45
C LEU A 19 19.16 2.12 6.45
N ASP A 20 19.38 0.85 6.15
CA ASP A 20 20.37 0.36 5.20
C ASP A 20 19.78 0.21 3.78
N GLU A 21 18.57 0.75 3.57
CA GLU A 21 17.79 0.65 2.33
C GLU A 21 17.37 -0.77 1.94
N ASN A 22 17.40 -1.73 2.87
CA ASN A 22 16.86 -3.07 2.63
C ASN A 22 15.34 -3.05 2.73
N GLU A 23 14.66 -3.66 1.75
CA GLU A 23 13.22 -3.86 1.80
C GLU A 23 12.86 -4.90 2.87
N ILE A 24 12.04 -4.51 3.84
CA ILE A 24 11.63 -5.34 4.98
C ILE A 24 10.21 -5.90 4.76
N LEU A 25 9.31 -5.06 4.25
CA LEU A 25 7.91 -5.42 4.01
C LEU A 25 7.39 -4.70 2.78
N GLU A 26 6.52 -5.36 2.04
CA GLU A 26 5.72 -4.76 0.98
C GLU A 26 4.26 -5.20 1.09
N GLY A 27 3.36 -4.40 0.54
CA GLY A 27 1.96 -4.75 0.47
C GLY A 27 1.14 -3.78 -0.37
N THR A 28 -0.14 -4.07 -0.48
CA THR A 28 -1.12 -3.20 -1.11
C THR A 28 -2.20 -2.85 -0.11
N THR A 29 -2.72 -1.63 -0.20
CA THR A 29 -3.76 -1.14 0.70
C THR A 29 -4.85 -0.43 -0.10
N ASP A 30 -6.10 -0.55 0.34
CA ASP A 30 -7.22 0.19 -0.24
C ASP A 30 -7.13 1.65 0.22
N LEU A 31 -7.16 2.61 -0.71
CA LEU A 31 -7.12 4.03 -0.36
C LEU A 31 -8.32 4.46 0.49
N LYS A 32 -9.44 3.73 0.47
CA LYS A 32 -10.61 4.03 1.31
C LYS A 32 -10.37 3.72 2.78
N HIS A 33 -9.62 2.65 3.07
CA HIS A 33 -9.29 2.21 4.41
C HIS A 33 -7.85 1.66 4.40
N PRO A 34 -6.85 2.54 4.42
CA PRO A 34 -5.47 2.10 4.34
C PRO A 34 -5.06 1.44 5.66
N GLU A 35 -4.91 0.12 5.65
CA GLU A 35 -4.33 -0.66 6.73
C GLU A 35 -2.95 -1.19 6.32
N ILE A 36 -1.97 -1.02 7.20
CA ILE A 36 -0.60 -1.50 7.03
C ILE A 36 -0.23 -2.31 8.29
N PRO A 37 -0.10 -3.64 8.20
CA PRO A 37 0.23 -4.48 9.36
C PRO A 37 1.73 -4.36 9.71
N LEU A 38 2.04 -3.55 10.72
CA LEU A 38 3.42 -3.33 11.21
C LEU A 38 3.88 -4.33 12.28
N GLN A 39 3.08 -5.36 12.57
CA GLN A 39 3.30 -6.30 13.70
C GLN A 39 4.62 -7.09 13.61
N LYS A 40 5.20 -7.18 12.41
CA LYS A 40 6.46 -7.89 12.16
C LYS A 40 7.71 -7.01 12.33
N LEU A 41 7.53 -5.70 12.54
CA LEU A 41 8.66 -4.79 12.71
C LEU A 41 9.17 -4.83 14.14
N GLN A 42 10.49 -4.94 14.27
CA GLN A 42 11.15 -4.71 15.54
C GLN A 42 11.11 -3.21 15.87
N PRO A 43 11.24 -2.80 17.14
CA PRO A 43 11.36 -1.39 17.48
C PRO A 43 12.58 -0.77 16.78
N GLY A 44 12.37 0.30 16.02
CA GLY A 44 13.43 0.93 15.24
C GLY A 44 12.90 2.04 14.33
N THR A 45 13.81 2.60 13.53
CA THR A 45 13.48 3.60 12.51
C THR A 45 13.41 2.94 11.15
N TYR A 46 12.36 3.24 10.39
CA TYR A 46 12.10 2.69 9.07
C TYR A 46 11.65 3.78 8.11
N LYS A 47 11.86 3.57 6.81
CA LYS A 47 11.36 4.40 5.73
C LYS A 47 10.13 3.73 5.13
N LEU A 48 9.01 4.45 5.06
CA LEU A 48 7.78 3.99 4.41
C LEU A 48 7.60 4.74 3.10
N GLU A 49 7.51 4.01 2.00
CA GLU A 49 7.25 4.54 0.65
C GLU A 49 5.91 4.06 0.14
N PHE A 50 5.20 4.95 -0.56
CA PHE A 50 3.93 4.65 -1.21
C PHE A 50 4.10 4.79 -2.72
N GLU A 51 3.80 3.72 -3.44
CA GLU A 51 3.66 3.73 -4.88
C GLU A 51 2.18 3.74 -5.22
N THR A 52 1.65 4.93 -5.48
CA THR A 52 0.33 5.07 -6.10
C THR A 52 0.50 4.82 -7.60
N GLY A 53 0.05 3.67 -8.09
CA GLY A 53 -0.23 3.53 -9.50
C GLY A 53 -1.31 4.55 -9.84
N ASP A 54 -0.95 5.59 -10.60
CA ASP A 54 -1.90 6.58 -11.12
C ASP A 54 -2.86 5.85 -12.07
N GLN A 55 -3.88 5.19 -11.51
CA GLN A 55 -5.01 4.66 -12.26
C GLN A 55 -5.95 5.82 -12.60
N ARG A 56 -5.41 6.83 -13.27
CA ARG A 56 -6.20 7.71 -14.13
C ARG A 56 -6.72 6.86 -15.29
N CYS A 57 -7.78 6.11 -15.02
CA CYS A 57 -8.71 5.70 -16.06
C CYS A 57 -9.37 6.99 -16.58
N TYR A 58 -8.77 7.61 -17.60
CA TYR A 58 -9.45 8.54 -18.49
C TYR A 58 -9.68 7.84 -19.83
#